data_AF-A0A660Y504-F1
#
_entry.id   AF-A0A660Y504-F1
#
_cell.length_a   1.000
_cell.length_b   1.000
_cell.length_c   1.000
_cell.angle_alpha   90.00
_cell.angle_beta   90.00
_cell.angle_gamma   90.00
#
_symmetry.space_group_name_H-M   'P 1'
#
loop_
_entity.id
_entity.type
_entity.pdbx_description
1 polymer ?
#
loop_
_entity_poly.entity_id
_entity_poly.type
_entity_poly.pdbx_seq_one_letter_code
_entity_poly.pdbx_strand_id
1 'polypeptide(L)'
;MKTAEDLRRTLHGIDRRGYKAYKDIEGVYDCGDYILFVDHAQGDPFASPSRVRVRVPQKVAGFPKGTYRSRSREIALRDFLTRRFLDACRKFCRGNRGTGHSGLISIDRPGQEILERTSAFVTELYVEARFVMGLPAFGRSVAGRHAEAMFFEELPQIVRASLFFKNLDEKTLYEHIETAEDADFLRDHLEELGLVAFVADGAILPRASGVDPRPLTKGRVVPFESPESLRVRVELPNRGAITGMGIPKGVTLIVGGGYHGKSTLLRALELGVYNHIPGDGREFVVTNPYTVKIRAEDGRRIEKVDISPFIANLPLGQDTRAFSTDDATGSTSQ
;
A
#
# COMPACT_ATOMS: atom_id res chain seq x y z
N MET A 1 -7.83 -2.51 32.28
CA MET A 1 -6.68 -2.44 31.36
C MET A 1 -5.46 -2.82 32.17
N LYS A 2 -4.58 -3.70 31.67
CA LYS A 2 -3.33 -4.03 32.38
C LYS A 2 -2.33 -2.88 32.20
N THR A 3 -1.33 -2.77 33.05
CA THR A 3 -0.25 -1.78 32.92
C THR A 3 0.93 -2.34 32.13
N ALA A 4 1.80 -1.47 31.60
CA ALA A 4 3.10 -1.86 31.06
C ALA A 4 3.93 -2.72 32.03
N GLU A 5 3.85 -2.43 33.33
CA GLU A 5 4.58 -3.19 34.35
C GLU A 5 4.01 -4.61 34.54
N ASP A 6 2.70 -4.80 34.36
CA ASP A 6 2.10 -6.14 34.37
C ASP A 6 2.64 -7.00 33.21
N LEU A 7 2.78 -6.42 32.01
CA LEU A 7 3.40 -7.11 30.88
C LEU A 7 4.86 -7.47 31.17
N ARG A 8 5.64 -6.54 31.74
CA ARG A 8 7.03 -6.80 32.13
C ARG A 8 7.14 -7.96 33.12
N ARG A 9 6.28 -7.98 34.15
CA ARG A 9 6.20 -9.10 35.12
C ARG A 9 5.84 -10.42 34.45
N THR A 10 4.87 -10.42 33.53
CA THR A 10 4.53 -11.63 32.76
C THR A 10 5.74 -12.13 31.96
N LEU A 11 6.43 -11.26 31.23
CA LEU A 11 7.61 -11.61 30.42
C LEU A 11 8.74 -12.21 31.27
N HIS A 12 9.02 -11.65 32.45
CA HIS A 12 9.98 -12.25 33.38
C HIS A 12 9.50 -13.61 33.92
N GLY A 13 8.21 -13.74 34.22
CA GLY A 13 7.65 -14.98 34.74
C GLY A 13 7.68 -16.15 33.74
N ILE A 14 7.54 -15.86 32.45
CA ILE A 14 7.57 -16.86 31.37
C ILE A 14 8.97 -17.10 30.78
N ASP A 15 10.00 -16.36 31.20
CA ASP A 15 11.36 -16.51 30.69
C ASP A 15 11.83 -17.97 30.81
N ARG A 16 12.45 -18.49 29.75
CA ARG A 16 12.93 -19.88 29.62
C ARG A 16 11.85 -20.97 29.69
N ARG A 17 10.56 -20.64 29.85
CA ARG A 17 9.47 -21.62 29.71
C ARG A 17 9.28 -22.02 28.25
N GLY A 18 8.47 -23.05 28.01
CA GLY A 18 8.08 -23.44 26.65
C GLY A 18 7.35 -22.32 25.92
N TYR A 19 7.57 -22.21 24.60
CA TYR A 19 7.14 -21.08 23.77
C TYR A 19 5.65 -20.73 23.86
N LYS A 20 4.78 -21.74 24.10
CA LYS A 20 3.33 -21.54 24.31
C LYS A 20 3.00 -20.58 25.45
N ALA A 21 3.93 -20.34 26.39
CA ALA A 21 3.76 -19.39 27.47
C ALA A 21 3.60 -17.93 27.00
N TYR A 22 3.97 -17.60 25.76
CA TYR A 22 3.65 -16.29 25.19
C TYR A 22 2.14 -16.03 25.07
N LYS A 23 1.26 -17.04 25.15
CA LYS A 23 -0.19 -16.80 25.24
C LYS A 23 -0.58 -15.97 26.48
N ASP A 24 0.23 -16.00 27.53
CA ASP A 24 -0.03 -15.26 28.76
C ASP A 24 0.10 -13.74 28.58
N ILE A 25 0.78 -13.29 27.52
CA ILE A 25 0.92 -11.86 27.19
C ILE A 25 -0.19 -11.31 26.28
N GLU A 26 -1.17 -12.14 25.89
CA GLU A 26 -2.32 -11.65 25.13
C GLU A 26 -3.16 -10.69 26.00
N GLY A 27 -3.58 -9.57 25.41
CA GLY A 27 -4.37 -8.56 26.10
C GLY A 27 -4.06 -7.12 25.72
N VAL A 28 -4.57 -6.20 26.56
CA VAL A 28 -4.51 -4.75 26.36
C VAL A 28 -3.75 -4.10 27.51
N TYR A 29 -2.72 -3.34 27.16
CA TYR A 29 -1.77 -2.76 28.10
C TYR A 29 -1.66 -1.24 27.90
N ASP A 30 -1.79 -0.50 28.99
CA ASP A 30 -1.53 0.94 29.02
C ASP A 30 -0.02 1.19 29.13
N CYS A 31 0.57 1.80 28.10
CA CYS A 31 1.97 2.18 28.03
C CYS A 31 2.18 3.70 28.21
N GLY A 32 1.18 4.42 28.72
CA GLY A 32 1.20 5.86 28.95
C GLY A 32 0.90 6.65 27.68
N ASP A 33 1.88 6.77 26.78
CA ASP A 33 1.75 7.53 25.54
C ASP A 33 0.86 6.83 24.49
N TYR A 34 0.67 5.51 24.64
CA TYR A 34 -0.12 4.67 23.73
C TYR A 34 -0.66 3.44 24.46
N ILE A 35 -1.68 2.81 23.87
CA ILE A 35 -2.23 1.54 24.31
C ILE A 35 -1.70 0.44 23.39
N LEU A 36 -1.11 -0.60 23.98
CA LEU A 36 -0.62 -1.78 23.30
C LEU A 36 -1.68 -2.89 23.32
N PHE A 37 -1.90 -3.52 22.17
CA PHE A 37 -2.75 -4.68 22.00
C PHE A 37 -1.90 -5.84 21.49
N VAL A 38 -1.83 -6.92 22.27
CA VAL A 38 -1.30 -8.21 21.81
C VAL A 38 -2.51 -9.07 21.49
N ASP A 39 -2.95 -9.02 20.23
CA ASP A 39 -4.19 -9.67 19.78
C ASP A 39 -4.02 -11.18 19.64
N HIS A 40 -2.82 -11.61 19.23
CA HIS A 40 -2.52 -13.03 19.06
C HIS A 40 -1.02 -13.28 19.21
N ALA A 41 -0.64 -14.09 20.19
CA ALA A 41 0.71 -14.60 20.34
C ALA A 41 0.91 -15.85 19.48
N GLN A 42 1.96 -15.86 18.66
CA GLN A 42 2.27 -16.99 17.78
C GLN A 42 2.56 -18.27 18.60
N GLY A 43 2.08 -19.41 18.14
CA GLY A 43 2.17 -20.67 18.89
C GLY A 43 3.54 -21.39 18.82
N ASP A 44 4.38 -21.01 17.86
CA ASP A 44 5.71 -21.57 17.61
C ASP A 44 6.64 -20.49 16.99
N PRO A 45 7.97 -20.51 17.25
CA PRO A 45 8.91 -19.53 16.69
C PRO A 45 8.97 -19.45 15.16
N PHE A 46 8.60 -20.53 14.47
CA PHE A 46 8.59 -20.63 13.00
C PHE A 46 7.22 -20.35 12.38
N ALA A 47 6.18 -20.20 13.20
CA ALA A 47 4.85 -19.84 12.73
C ALA A 47 4.78 -18.38 12.29
N SER A 48 3.69 -18.01 11.60
CA SER A 48 3.40 -16.61 11.27
C SER A 48 3.53 -15.73 12.53
N PRO A 49 4.19 -14.57 12.45
CA PRO A 49 4.50 -13.80 13.65
C PRO A 49 3.25 -13.25 14.37
N SER A 50 3.43 -12.90 15.64
CA SER A 50 2.36 -12.47 16.54
C SER A 50 1.70 -11.19 16.03
N ARG A 51 0.38 -11.07 16.16
CA ARG A 51 -0.39 -9.90 15.73
C ARG A 51 -0.48 -8.90 16.86
N VAL A 52 0.00 -7.69 16.60
CA VAL A 52 0.11 -6.63 17.60
C VAL A 52 -0.43 -5.33 17.00
N ARG A 53 -1.07 -4.52 17.83
CA ARG A 53 -1.48 -3.16 17.45
C ARG A 53 -1.11 -2.18 18.54
N VAL A 54 -0.91 -0.93 18.14
CA VAL A 54 -0.80 0.20 19.07
C VAL A 54 -1.83 1.25 18.72
N ARG A 55 -2.41 1.90 19.74
CA ARG A 55 -3.26 3.08 19.59
C ARG A 55 -2.67 4.27 20.33
N VAL A 56 -2.43 5.35 19.60
CA VAL A 56 -1.99 6.62 20.14
C VAL A 56 -3.19 7.57 20.17
N PRO A 57 -3.65 8.03 21.35
CA PRO A 57 -4.75 8.99 21.42
C PRO A 57 -4.44 10.28 20.64
N GLN A 58 -5.41 10.86 19.94
CA GLN A 58 -5.18 12.08 19.13
C GLN A 58 -4.65 13.26 19.97
N LYS A 59 -5.01 13.32 21.26
CA LYS A 59 -4.48 14.33 22.20
C LYS A 59 -2.95 14.37 22.24
N VAL A 60 -2.29 13.24 22.01
CA VAL A 60 -0.82 13.13 22.01
C VAL A 60 -0.26 12.87 20.61
N ALA A 61 -1.00 12.17 19.73
CA ALA A 61 -0.60 11.96 18.33
C ALA A 61 -0.54 13.30 17.57
N GLY A 62 -1.52 14.18 17.81
CA GLY A 62 -1.50 15.57 17.39
C GLY A 62 -1.68 15.81 15.88
N PHE A 63 -2.32 14.89 15.15
CA PHE A 63 -2.53 15.09 13.70
C PHE A 63 -3.61 16.15 13.46
N PRO A 64 -3.33 17.22 12.69
CA PRO A 64 -4.32 18.24 12.38
C PRO A 64 -5.50 17.63 11.61
N LYS A 65 -6.75 18.02 11.94
CA LYS A 65 -7.96 17.51 11.27
C LYS A 65 -7.91 17.63 9.74
N GLY A 66 -7.25 18.66 9.23
CA GLY A 66 -7.06 18.87 7.78
C GLY A 66 -6.28 17.76 7.07
N THR A 67 -5.52 16.93 7.79
CA THR A 67 -4.74 15.83 7.22
C THR A 67 -5.57 14.56 6.98
N TYR A 68 -6.80 14.48 7.51
CA TYR A 68 -7.70 13.33 7.32
C TYR A 68 -9.19 13.74 7.18
N ARG A 69 -9.45 14.99 6.77
CA ARG A 69 -10.82 15.54 6.63
C ARG A 69 -11.63 14.90 5.50
N SER A 70 -10.97 14.44 4.45
CA SER A 70 -11.57 13.79 3.28
C SER A 70 -11.03 12.37 3.18
N ARG A 71 -11.78 11.48 2.53
CA ARG A 71 -11.37 10.08 2.35
C ARG A 71 -10.02 9.96 1.65
N SER A 72 -9.78 10.78 0.62
CA SER A 72 -8.49 10.84 -0.09
C SER A 72 -7.33 11.15 0.87
N ARG A 73 -7.44 12.25 1.63
CA ARG A 73 -6.42 12.65 2.60
C ARG A 73 -6.22 11.63 3.70
N GLU A 74 -7.31 11.04 4.20
CA GLU A 74 -7.26 9.99 5.23
C GLU A 74 -6.49 8.76 4.73
N ILE A 75 -6.78 8.27 3.53
CA ILE A 75 -6.07 7.13 2.92
C ILE A 75 -4.59 7.46 2.73
N ALA A 76 -4.27 8.64 2.21
CA ALA A 76 -2.89 9.09 2.01
C ALA A 76 -2.12 9.21 3.33
N LEU A 77 -2.75 9.74 4.38
CA LEU A 77 -2.14 9.81 5.71
C LEU A 77 -1.90 8.40 6.28
N ARG A 78 -2.85 7.47 6.13
CA ARG A 78 -2.69 6.07 6.57
C ARG A 78 -1.53 5.38 5.85
N ASP A 79 -1.38 5.61 4.53
CA ASP A 79 -0.26 5.10 3.75
C ASP A 79 1.08 5.69 4.22
N PHE A 80 1.14 7.02 4.40
CA PHE A 80 2.32 7.71 4.93
C PHE A 80 2.75 7.16 6.29
N LEU A 81 1.82 7.01 7.23
CA LEU A 81 2.11 6.47 8.57
C LEU A 81 2.60 5.02 8.51
N THR A 82 2.02 4.21 7.63
CA THR A 82 2.50 2.83 7.39
C THR A 82 3.96 2.83 6.94
N ARG A 83 4.32 3.69 5.98
CA ARG A 83 5.70 3.82 5.50
C ARG A 83 6.65 4.30 6.60
N ARG A 84 6.24 5.30 7.37
CA ARG A 84 7.07 5.82 8.49
C ARG A 84 7.25 4.79 9.59
N PHE A 85 6.22 4.00 9.90
CA PHE A 85 6.33 2.90 10.83
C PHE A 85 7.31 1.82 10.31
N LEU A 86 7.22 1.46 9.03
CA LEU A 86 8.14 0.51 8.40
C LEU A 86 9.60 0.99 8.43
N ASP A 87 9.85 2.26 8.11
CA ASP A 87 11.18 2.85 8.16
C ASP A 87 11.72 2.92 9.59
N ALA A 88 10.85 3.23 10.56
CA ALA A 88 11.20 3.19 11.98
C ALA A 88 11.53 1.77 12.45
N CYS A 89 10.78 0.73 12.01
CA CYS A 89 11.14 -0.66 12.27
C CYS A 89 12.55 -0.97 11.75
N ARG A 90 12.88 -0.58 10.51
CA ARG A 90 14.22 -0.81 9.93
C ARG A 90 15.33 -0.09 10.70
N LYS A 91 15.03 1.07 11.29
CA LYS A 91 16.00 1.88 12.03
C LYS A 91 16.24 1.38 13.45
N PHE A 92 15.19 0.97 14.15
CA PHE A 92 15.26 0.70 15.60
C PHE A 92 15.27 -0.78 15.95
N CYS A 93 14.76 -1.67 15.08
CA CYS A 93 14.80 -3.10 15.35
C CYS A 93 16.20 -3.66 15.15
N ARG A 94 16.73 -4.33 16.17
CA ARG A 94 18.01 -5.05 16.03
C ARG A 94 17.90 -6.28 15.12
N GLY A 95 16.71 -6.89 15.07
CA GLY A 95 16.49 -8.15 14.37
C GLY A 95 17.25 -9.33 15.00
N ASN A 96 17.09 -10.53 14.43
CA ASN A 96 17.90 -11.72 14.69
C ASN A 96 18.14 -12.04 16.18
N ARG A 97 17.06 -12.27 16.93
CA ARG A 97 17.09 -12.56 18.38
C ARG A 97 16.88 -14.05 18.71
N GLY A 98 17.37 -14.95 17.86
CA GLY A 98 17.26 -16.40 18.06
C GLY A 98 16.71 -17.15 16.84
N THR A 99 15.74 -18.04 17.07
CA THR A 99 15.22 -18.97 16.04
C THR A 99 14.04 -18.39 15.24
N GLY A 100 13.90 -18.82 13.99
CA GLY A 100 12.74 -18.46 13.14
C GLY A 100 12.62 -16.95 12.94
N HIS A 101 11.45 -16.39 13.25
CA HIS A 101 11.18 -14.95 13.10
C HIS A 101 11.60 -14.10 14.31
N SER A 102 12.37 -14.66 15.25
CA SER A 102 12.75 -13.99 16.51
C SER A 102 13.38 -12.62 16.29
N GLY A 103 12.78 -11.58 16.88
CA GLY A 103 13.28 -10.21 16.81
C GLY A 103 12.72 -9.39 15.66
N LEU A 104 11.80 -9.93 14.86
CA LEU A 104 11.11 -9.17 13.82
C LEU A 104 10.07 -8.23 14.44
N ILE A 105 10.09 -6.95 14.05
CA ILE A 105 8.91 -6.09 14.09
C ILE A 105 8.73 -5.57 12.67
N SER A 106 7.56 -5.79 12.08
CA SER A 106 7.27 -5.33 10.72
C SER A 106 5.80 -5.02 10.58
N ILE A 107 5.51 -4.01 9.77
CA ILE A 107 4.18 -3.70 9.29
C ILE A 107 4.06 -4.14 7.82
N ASP A 108 2.87 -4.02 7.24
CA ASP A 108 2.67 -4.11 5.79
C ASP A 108 3.69 -3.25 5.04
N ARG A 109 4.06 -3.66 3.82
CA ARG A 109 5.11 -3.01 3.03
C ARG A 109 4.51 -2.40 1.76
N PRO A 110 4.05 -1.14 1.81
CA PRO A 110 3.49 -0.46 0.65
C PRO A 110 4.48 -0.41 -0.52
N GLY A 111 3.96 -0.65 -1.73
CA GLY A 111 4.65 -0.44 -3.00
C GLY A 111 4.68 1.05 -3.39
N GLN A 112 4.64 1.33 -4.69
CA GLN A 112 4.59 2.71 -5.19
C GLN A 112 3.18 3.31 -5.08
N GLU A 113 2.17 2.45 -5.01
CA GLU A 113 0.76 2.79 -4.99
C GLU A 113 0.29 3.10 -3.56
N ILE A 114 -0.51 4.17 -3.44
CA ILE A 114 -1.22 4.56 -2.23
C ILE A 114 -2.56 3.83 -2.25
N LEU A 115 -2.73 2.85 -1.37
CA LEU A 115 -3.94 2.03 -1.27
C LEU A 115 -4.56 2.16 0.12
N GLU A 116 -5.87 1.99 0.18
CA GLU A 116 -6.58 1.82 1.44
C GLU A 116 -6.21 0.46 2.07
N ARG A 117 -5.52 0.50 3.21
CA ARG A 117 -5.00 -0.70 3.91
C ARG A 117 -5.42 -0.74 5.37
N THR A 118 -5.38 -1.92 5.96
CA THR A 118 -5.65 -2.11 7.40
C THR A 118 -4.39 -2.00 8.26
N SER A 119 -3.26 -1.58 7.71
CA SER A 119 -2.00 -1.43 8.44
C SER A 119 -2.01 -0.21 9.38
N ALA A 120 -2.71 0.85 9.00
CA ALA A 120 -2.86 2.05 9.81
C ALA A 120 -4.27 2.63 9.72
N PHE A 121 -4.72 3.26 10.80
CA PHE A 121 -5.98 3.98 10.88
C PHE A 121 -5.78 5.33 11.56
N VAL A 122 -6.51 6.34 11.09
CA VAL A 122 -6.56 7.66 11.73
C VAL A 122 -8.02 7.99 11.94
N THR A 123 -8.35 8.42 13.16
CA THR A 123 -9.70 8.84 13.55
C THR A 123 -9.61 10.14 14.34
N GLU A 124 -10.74 10.72 14.70
CA GLU A 124 -10.79 11.85 15.64
C GLU A 124 -10.32 11.48 17.05
N LEU A 125 -10.33 10.19 17.41
CA LEU A 125 -10.00 9.72 18.76
C LEU A 125 -8.55 9.22 18.89
N TYR A 126 -8.05 8.52 17.87
CA TYR A 126 -6.73 7.89 17.91
C TYR A 126 -6.14 7.66 16.51
N VAL A 127 -4.82 7.43 16.51
CA VAL A 127 -4.07 6.81 15.42
C VAL A 127 -3.73 5.38 15.82
N GLU A 128 -3.92 4.43 14.92
CA GLU A 128 -3.61 3.01 15.14
C GLU A 128 -2.62 2.51 14.10
N ALA A 129 -1.65 1.70 14.54
CA ALA A 129 -0.84 0.88 13.66
C ALA A 129 -1.04 -0.60 13.99
N ARG A 130 -1.23 -1.43 12.96
CA ARG A 130 -1.34 -2.88 13.04
C ARG A 130 -0.13 -3.51 12.40
N PHE A 131 0.59 -4.31 13.16
CA PHE A 131 1.86 -4.86 12.75
C PHE A 131 2.05 -6.26 13.32
N VAL A 132 3.16 -6.88 12.96
CA VAL A 132 3.54 -8.19 13.44
C VAL A 132 4.82 -8.12 14.25
N MET A 133 4.91 -8.96 15.27
CA MET A 133 6.08 -9.10 16.12
C MET A 133 6.47 -10.57 16.24
N GLY A 134 7.68 -10.91 15.78
CA GLY A 134 8.27 -12.23 15.94
C GLY A 134 8.84 -12.39 17.34
N LEU A 135 8.05 -12.98 18.23
CA LEU A 135 8.41 -13.11 19.65
C LEU A 135 9.65 -14.02 19.81
N PRO A 136 10.68 -13.58 20.55
CA PRO A 136 12.00 -14.20 20.50
C PRO A 136 12.06 -15.51 21.28
N ALA A 137 12.87 -16.44 20.78
CA ALA A 137 13.12 -17.73 21.41
C ALA A 137 14.51 -18.29 21.11
N PHE A 138 14.99 -19.12 22.03
CA PHE A 138 16.12 -20.02 21.81
C PHE A 138 15.60 -21.45 21.70
N GLY A 139 15.59 -22.01 20.49
CA GLY A 139 14.88 -23.25 20.21
C GLY A 139 13.38 -23.03 20.38
N ARG A 140 12.76 -23.71 21.37
CA ARG A 140 11.35 -23.53 21.76
C ARG A 140 11.19 -22.94 23.17
N SER A 141 12.25 -22.38 23.72
CA SER A 141 12.21 -21.71 25.02
C SER A 141 12.07 -20.21 24.82
N VAL A 142 11.16 -19.59 25.58
CA VAL A 142 10.91 -18.15 25.58
C VAL A 142 12.19 -17.40 25.94
N ALA A 143 12.52 -16.37 25.15
CA ALA A 143 13.60 -15.44 25.45
C ALA A 143 13.03 -14.14 26.03
N GLY A 144 12.57 -14.18 27.29
CA GLY A 144 11.77 -13.13 27.92
C GLY A 144 12.48 -11.78 28.00
N ARG A 145 13.80 -11.77 28.29
CA ARG A 145 14.62 -10.54 28.27
C ARG A 145 14.70 -9.90 26.89
N HIS A 146 14.75 -10.72 25.83
CA HIS A 146 14.75 -10.21 24.47
C HIS A 146 13.39 -9.63 24.08
N ALA A 147 12.29 -10.27 24.53
CA ALA A 147 10.94 -9.76 24.32
C ALA A 147 10.72 -8.45 25.07
N GLU A 148 11.21 -8.34 26.31
CA GLU A 148 11.15 -7.12 27.09
C GLU A 148 11.81 -5.95 26.35
N ALA A 149 13.03 -6.12 25.85
CA ALA A 149 13.69 -5.08 25.05
C ALA A 149 12.91 -4.73 23.76
N MET A 150 12.26 -5.70 23.11
CA MET A 150 11.41 -5.41 21.95
C MET A 150 10.19 -4.55 22.32
N PHE A 151 9.49 -4.88 23.41
CA PHE A 151 8.30 -4.15 23.85
C PHE A 151 8.59 -2.80 24.51
N PHE A 152 9.71 -2.68 25.23
CA PHE A 152 9.96 -1.51 26.09
C PHE A 152 11.16 -0.65 25.67
N GLU A 153 11.97 -1.08 24.69
CA GLU A 153 13.04 -0.25 24.11
C GLU A 153 12.76 0.05 22.63
N GLU A 154 12.54 -0.98 21.81
CA GLU A 154 12.40 -0.83 20.36
C GLU A 154 11.02 -0.27 19.97
N LEU A 155 9.93 -0.92 20.42
CA LEU A 155 8.57 -0.51 20.06
C LEU A 155 8.26 0.95 20.44
N PRO A 156 8.58 1.46 21.65
CA PRO A 156 8.32 2.86 21.98
C PRO A 156 9.04 3.85 21.05
N GLN A 157 10.25 3.53 20.60
CA GLN A 157 10.99 4.35 19.64
C GLN A 157 10.30 4.35 18.26
N ILE A 158 9.82 3.18 17.82
CA ILE A 158 9.08 3.04 16.56
C ILE A 158 7.80 3.86 16.60
N VAL A 159 6.99 3.70 17.66
CA VAL A 159 5.72 4.45 17.83
C VAL A 159 6.00 5.96 17.85
N ARG A 160 6.98 6.41 18.64
CA ARG A 160 7.34 7.84 18.73
C ARG A 160 7.79 8.42 17.40
N ALA A 161 8.60 7.70 16.64
CA ALA A 161 9.14 8.18 15.37
C ALA A 161 8.13 8.15 14.21
N SER A 162 6.99 7.45 14.35
CA SER A 162 6.06 7.22 13.24
C SER A 162 4.63 7.72 13.47
N LEU A 163 4.14 7.75 14.71
CA LEU A 163 2.73 8.02 15.02
C LEU A 163 2.49 9.32 15.80
N PHE A 164 3.49 10.21 15.84
CA PHE A 164 3.38 11.53 16.49
C PHE A 164 3.69 12.62 15.47
N PHE A 165 2.71 13.48 15.18
CA PHE A 165 2.82 14.52 14.16
C PHE A 165 4.07 15.39 14.33
N LYS A 166 4.34 15.84 15.56
CA LYS A 166 5.51 16.67 15.90
C LYS A 166 6.88 16.03 15.61
N ASN A 167 6.92 14.71 15.43
CA ASN A 167 8.15 13.96 15.16
C ASN A 167 8.29 13.59 13.67
N LEU A 168 7.31 13.95 12.85
CA LEU A 168 7.31 13.70 11.41
C LEU A 168 7.77 14.95 10.66
N ASP A 169 8.35 14.74 9.48
CA ASP A 169 8.64 15.84 8.56
C ASP A 169 7.33 16.37 7.97
N GLU A 170 6.92 17.54 8.43
CA GLU A 170 5.63 18.15 8.08
C GLU A 170 5.51 18.37 6.57
N LYS A 171 6.59 18.84 5.93
CA LYS A 171 6.61 19.10 4.48
C LYS A 171 6.35 17.83 3.68
N THR A 172 7.09 16.75 3.98
CA THR A 172 6.94 15.46 3.28
C THR A 172 5.57 14.84 3.56
N LEU A 173 5.02 15.03 4.76
CA LEU A 173 3.67 14.56 5.11
C LEU A 173 2.61 15.26 4.26
N TYR A 174 2.63 16.60 4.20
CA TYR A 174 1.65 17.35 3.40
C TYR A 174 1.83 17.09 1.91
N GLU A 175 3.06 17.05 1.39
CA GLU A 175 3.32 16.71 -0.02
C GLU A 175 2.72 15.35 -0.40
N HIS A 176 2.84 14.35 0.48
CA HIS A 176 2.26 13.02 0.26
C HIS A 176 0.72 13.04 0.22
N ILE A 177 0.09 13.77 1.14
CA ILE A 177 -1.35 13.89 1.24
C ILE A 177 -1.93 14.67 0.06
N GLU A 178 -1.33 15.82 -0.24
CA GLU A 178 -1.78 16.74 -1.28
C GLU A 178 -1.59 16.16 -2.67
N THR A 179 -0.51 15.42 -2.92
CA THR A 179 -0.31 14.70 -4.20
C THR A 179 -1.40 13.68 -4.43
N ALA A 180 -1.80 12.92 -3.40
CA ALA A 180 -2.87 11.95 -3.51
C ALA A 180 -4.24 12.61 -3.72
N GLU A 181 -4.52 13.71 -2.99
CA GLU A 181 -5.77 14.48 -3.15
C GLU A 181 -5.88 15.11 -4.54
N ASP A 182 -4.79 15.65 -5.07
CA ASP A 182 -4.76 16.19 -6.42
C ASP A 182 -4.94 15.09 -7.49
N ALA A 183 -4.37 13.91 -7.29
CA ALA A 183 -4.55 12.78 -8.20
C ALA A 183 -5.99 12.26 -8.19
N ASP A 184 -6.63 12.16 -7.02
CA ASP A 184 -8.07 11.83 -6.91
C ASP A 184 -8.93 12.90 -7.57
N PHE A 185 -8.67 14.17 -7.28
CA PHE A 185 -9.36 15.29 -7.92
C PHE A 185 -9.25 15.19 -9.44
N LEU A 186 -8.04 15.03 -9.98
CA LEU A 186 -7.81 14.91 -11.41
C LEU A 186 -8.56 13.73 -12.03
N ARG A 187 -8.58 12.58 -11.34
CA ARG A 187 -9.29 11.38 -11.78
C ARG A 187 -10.80 11.59 -11.81
N ASP A 188 -11.35 12.21 -10.77
CA ASP A 188 -12.80 12.46 -10.65
C ASP A 188 -13.30 13.45 -11.72
N HIS A 189 -12.44 14.36 -12.19
CA HIS A 189 -12.79 15.33 -13.23
C HIS A 189 -12.55 14.83 -14.67
N LEU A 190 -12.02 13.61 -14.87
CA LEU A 190 -11.78 13.09 -16.22
C LEU A 190 -13.05 13.09 -17.08
N GLU A 191 -14.19 12.69 -16.50
CA GLU A 191 -15.46 12.63 -17.23
C GLU A 191 -15.94 14.00 -17.69
N GLU A 192 -15.89 15.01 -16.83
CA GLU A 192 -16.28 16.39 -17.14
C GLU A 192 -15.41 17.00 -18.23
N LEU A 193 -14.14 16.60 -18.28
CA LEU A 193 -13.19 17.00 -19.32
C LEU A 193 -13.35 16.19 -20.63
N GLY A 194 -14.26 15.22 -20.69
CA GLY A 194 -14.45 14.35 -21.85
C GLY A 194 -13.30 13.34 -22.06
N LEU A 195 -12.54 13.06 -21.00
CA LEU A 195 -11.35 12.21 -21.00
C LEU A 195 -11.61 10.84 -20.36
N VAL A 196 -10.79 9.86 -20.73
CA VAL A 196 -10.68 8.56 -20.05
C VAL A 196 -9.36 8.40 -19.29
N ALA A 197 -8.38 9.24 -19.61
CA ALA A 197 -7.08 9.27 -18.96
C ALA A 197 -6.39 10.62 -19.13
N PHE A 198 -5.45 10.90 -18.23
CA PHE A 198 -4.55 12.04 -18.29
C PHE A 198 -3.12 11.60 -17.96
N VAL A 199 -2.14 12.10 -18.72
CA VAL A 199 -0.71 11.85 -18.50
C VAL A 199 0.00 13.19 -18.38
N ALA A 200 0.44 13.55 -17.17
CA ALA A 200 1.12 14.82 -16.94
C ALA A 200 2.42 14.99 -17.75
N ASP A 201 2.65 16.20 -18.23
CA ASP A 201 3.96 16.60 -18.76
C ASP A 201 5.04 16.45 -17.69
N GLY A 202 6.21 15.94 -18.09
CA GLY A 202 7.32 15.64 -17.20
C GLY A 202 7.24 14.29 -16.48
N ALA A 203 6.16 13.51 -16.67
CA ALA A 203 6.01 12.19 -16.06
C ALA A 203 7.15 11.22 -16.44
N ILE A 204 7.61 10.42 -15.48
CA ILE A 204 8.63 9.38 -15.68
C ILE A 204 7.94 8.01 -15.70
N LEU A 205 7.52 7.62 -16.90
CA LEU A 205 6.83 6.36 -17.14
C LEU A 205 7.72 5.10 -17.04
N PRO A 206 8.98 5.07 -17.53
CA PRO A 206 9.79 3.85 -17.45
C PRO A 206 10.18 3.52 -16.00
N ARG A 207 10.17 2.23 -15.68
CA ARG A 207 10.52 1.72 -14.35
C ARG A 207 11.98 1.24 -14.32
N ALA A 208 12.54 1.13 -13.13
CA ALA A 208 13.93 0.77 -12.90
C ALA A 208 14.27 -0.62 -13.49
N SER A 209 13.35 -1.58 -13.41
CA SER A 209 13.46 -2.87 -14.11
C SER A 209 12.09 -3.55 -14.24
N GLY A 210 12.04 -4.75 -14.83
CA GLY A 210 10.82 -5.56 -14.90
C GLY A 210 10.29 -6.06 -13.56
N VAL A 211 11.10 -6.04 -12.50
CA VAL A 211 10.75 -6.50 -11.14
C VAL A 211 10.85 -5.40 -10.08
N ASP A 212 11.36 -4.23 -10.44
CA ASP A 212 11.50 -3.08 -9.56
C ASP A 212 10.56 -1.97 -10.04
N PRO A 213 9.45 -1.75 -9.34
CA PRO A 213 8.44 -0.82 -9.79
C PRO A 213 8.82 0.64 -9.55
N ARG A 214 10.01 0.98 -9.02
CA ARG A 214 10.45 2.39 -8.87
C ARG A 214 10.75 3.07 -10.21
N PRO A 215 10.74 4.41 -10.31
CA PRO A 215 11.04 5.08 -11.58
C PRO A 215 12.47 4.81 -12.03
N LEU A 216 12.68 4.78 -13.34
CA LEU A 216 14.01 4.76 -13.91
C LEU A 216 14.71 6.08 -13.60
N THR A 217 15.76 6.02 -12.79
CA THR A 217 16.58 7.19 -12.41
C THR A 217 17.98 7.16 -12.99
N LYS A 218 18.40 6.04 -13.57
CA LYS A 218 19.73 5.82 -14.13
C LYS A 218 19.67 5.73 -15.65
N GLY A 219 20.68 6.28 -16.32
CA GLY A 219 20.78 6.27 -17.78
C GLY A 219 19.94 7.36 -18.44
N ARG A 220 19.55 7.15 -19.70
CA ARG A 220 18.75 8.10 -20.47
C ARG A 220 17.28 7.98 -20.08
N VAL A 221 16.83 8.89 -19.22
CA VAL A 221 15.42 9.06 -18.85
C VAL A 221 14.82 10.15 -19.73
N VAL A 222 13.75 9.83 -20.46
CA VAL A 222 13.02 10.80 -21.28
C VAL A 222 11.70 11.09 -20.58
N PRO A 223 11.51 12.30 -20.01
CA PRO A 223 10.23 12.71 -19.46
C PRO A 223 9.16 12.72 -20.54
N PHE A 224 7.92 12.40 -20.15
CA PHE A 224 6.79 12.45 -21.05
C PHE A 224 6.50 13.89 -21.47
N GLU A 225 6.22 14.10 -22.74
CA GLU A 225 5.80 15.40 -23.29
C GLU A 225 4.57 15.19 -24.16
N SER A 226 3.53 15.98 -23.88
CA SER A 226 2.25 15.87 -24.55
C SER A 226 2.30 16.51 -25.93
N PRO A 227 1.75 15.86 -26.97
CA PRO A 227 1.57 16.50 -28.26
C PRO A 227 0.54 17.63 -28.13
N GLU A 228 0.75 18.74 -28.83
CA GLU A 228 -0.08 19.94 -28.73
C GLU A 228 -1.57 19.65 -28.98
N SER A 229 -1.87 18.75 -29.92
CA SER A 229 -3.25 18.38 -30.27
C SER A 229 -4.02 17.63 -29.17
N LEU A 230 -3.33 17.07 -28.17
CA LEU A 230 -3.94 16.37 -27.04
C LEU A 230 -3.61 17.04 -25.71
N ARG A 231 -2.93 18.19 -25.73
CA ARG A 231 -2.52 18.88 -24.51
C ARG A 231 -3.72 19.56 -23.89
N VAL A 232 -3.94 19.28 -22.60
CA VAL A 232 -4.96 19.93 -21.79
C VAL A 232 -4.31 20.50 -20.54
N ARG A 233 -4.93 21.56 -20.00
CA ARG A 233 -4.53 22.19 -18.73
C ARG A 233 -5.61 21.92 -17.69
N VAL A 234 -5.19 21.51 -16.49
CA VAL A 234 -6.08 21.25 -15.36
C VAL A 234 -5.58 22.02 -14.15
N GLU A 235 -6.48 22.68 -13.43
CA GLU A 235 -6.19 23.36 -12.16
C GLU A 235 -6.45 22.40 -11.00
N LEU A 236 -5.40 22.04 -10.25
CA LEU A 236 -5.47 21.15 -9.10
C LEU A 236 -5.64 21.94 -7.80
N PRO A 237 -6.32 21.38 -6.78
CA PRO A 237 -6.62 22.11 -5.54
C PRO A 237 -5.38 22.44 -4.69
N ASN A 238 -4.31 21.64 -4.75
CA ASN A 238 -3.10 21.87 -3.95
C ASN A 238 -1.90 22.29 -4.81
N ARG A 239 -1.57 21.54 -5.86
CA ARG A 239 -0.40 21.80 -6.74
C ARG A 239 -0.63 22.94 -7.75
N GLY A 240 -1.88 23.35 -7.97
CA GLY A 240 -2.26 24.35 -8.97
C GLY A 240 -2.27 23.80 -10.40
N ALA A 241 -2.06 24.69 -11.37
CA ALA A 241 -2.11 24.35 -12.79
C ALA A 241 -1.08 23.29 -13.21
N ILE A 242 -1.52 22.25 -13.90
CA ILE A 242 -0.66 21.30 -14.61
C ILE A 242 -1.11 21.14 -16.06
N THR A 243 -0.18 20.75 -16.93
CA THR A 243 -0.44 20.38 -18.32
C THR A 243 -0.11 18.92 -18.56
N GLY A 244 -0.77 18.31 -19.53
CA GLY A 244 -0.54 16.92 -19.89
C GLY A 244 -1.42 16.47 -21.04
N MET A 245 -1.27 15.21 -21.43
CA MET A 245 -1.98 14.60 -22.54
C MET A 245 -3.31 14.08 -22.02
N GLY A 246 -4.40 14.67 -22.50
CA GLY A 246 -5.75 14.15 -22.30
C GLY A 246 -6.07 13.09 -23.36
N ILE A 247 -6.41 11.88 -22.92
CA ILE A 247 -6.91 10.83 -23.82
C ILE A 247 -8.44 10.91 -23.82
N PRO A 248 -9.09 11.27 -24.95
CA PRO A 248 -10.54 11.45 -25.01
C PRO A 248 -11.29 10.12 -24.97
N LYS A 249 -12.59 10.17 -24.65
CA LYS A 249 -13.51 9.04 -24.83
C LYS A 249 -13.48 8.54 -26.29
N GLY A 250 -13.48 7.22 -26.49
CA GLY A 250 -13.45 6.58 -27.80
C GLY A 250 -12.33 5.55 -27.93
N VAL A 251 -11.86 5.32 -29.16
CA VAL A 251 -10.76 4.39 -29.44
C VAL A 251 -9.48 5.17 -29.69
N THR A 252 -8.47 4.96 -28.85
CA THR A 252 -7.12 5.54 -29.01
C THR A 252 -6.12 4.44 -29.36
N LEU A 253 -5.37 4.62 -30.45
CA LEU A 253 -4.33 3.70 -30.89
C LEU A 253 -2.94 4.25 -30.54
N ILE A 254 -2.17 3.48 -29.76
CA ILE A 254 -0.77 3.77 -29.44
C ILE A 254 0.12 2.98 -30.40
N VAL A 255 0.66 3.65 -31.42
CA VAL A 255 1.47 3.04 -32.50
C VAL A 255 2.95 3.40 -32.39
N GLY A 256 3.80 2.70 -33.17
CA GLY A 256 5.26 2.94 -33.20
C GLY A 256 6.09 1.64 -33.20
N GLY A 257 7.41 1.78 -33.43
CA GLY A 257 8.35 0.65 -33.52
C GLY A 257 8.52 -0.15 -32.21
N GLY A 258 9.11 -1.34 -32.31
CA GLY A 258 9.49 -2.14 -31.13
C GLY A 258 10.44 -1.34 -30.23
N TYR A 259 10.29 -1.44 -28.91
CA TYR A 259 11.09 -0.70 -27.91
C TYR A 259 10.92 0.84 -27.88
N HIS A 260 9.93 1.41 -28.56
CA HIS A 260 9.66 2.86 -28.54
C HIS A 260 8.70 3.31 -27.41
N GLY A 261 8.63 2.59 -26.29
CA GLY A 261 7.88 3.04 -25.10
C GLY A 261 6.35 2.83 -25.10
N LYS A 262 5.75 2.22 -26.13
CA LYS A 262 4.30 1.96 -26.20
C LYS A 262 3.76 1.22 -24.97
N SER A 263 4.36 0.07 -24.65
CA SER A 263 3.96 -0.73 -23.49
C SER A 263 4.26 -0.02 -22.17
N THR A 264 5.25 0.88 -22.15
CA THR A 264 5.58 1.69 -20.97
C THR A 264 4.45 2.67 -20.68
N LEU A 265 3.97 3.39 -21.70
CA LEU A 265 2.80 4.26 -21.58
C LEU A 265 1.55 3.47 -21.17
N LEU A 266 1.26 2.36 -21.85
CA LEU A 266 0.08 1.55 -21.54
C LEU A 266 0.10 0.98 -20.11
N ARG A 267 1.26 0.58 -19.58
CA ARG A 267 1.41 0.14 -18.18
C ARG A 267 1.24 1.28 -17.18
N ALA A 268 1.62 2.50 -17.53
CA ALA A 268 1.36 3.67 -16.68
C ALA A 268 -0.15 3.96 -16.62
N LEU A 269 -0.85 3.86 -17.75
CA LEU A 269 -2.30 3.99 -17.83
C LEU A 269 -3.04 2.87 -17.07
N GLU A 270 -2.58 1.62 -17.20
CA GLU A 270 -3.10 0.47 -16.45
C GLU A 270 -3.12 0.72 -14.93
N LEU A 271 -2.04 1.31 -14.41
CA LEU A 271 -1.92 1.60 -12.98
C LEU A 271 -2.48 2.98 -12.58
N GLY A 272 -2.94 3.80 -13.54
CA GLY A 272 -3.51 5.13 -13.27
C GLY A 272 -4.84 5.11 -12.51
N VAL A 273 -5.43 3.93 -12.32
CA VAL A 273 -6.57 3.70 -11.42
C VAL A 273 -6.18 3.87 -9.95
N TYR A 274 -4.88 3.81 -9.63
CA TYR A 274 -4.34 4.02 -8.29
C TYR A 274 -3.60 5.36 -8.19
N ASN A 275 -3.61 5.95 -7.00
CA ASN A 275 -2.69 7.04 -6.68
C ASN A 275 -1.29 6.48 -6.46
N HIS A 276 -0.27 7.27 -6.81
CA HIS A 276 1.12 6.93 -6.58
C HIS A 276 1.78 7.94 -5.65
N ILE A 277 2.82 7.51 -4.94
CA ILE A 277 3.59 8.38 -4.05
C ILE A 277 4.26 9.54 -4.79
N PRO A 278 4.51 10.68 -4.12
CA PRO A 278 5.33 11.76 -4.68
C PRO A 278 6.69 11.22 -5.16
N GLY A 279 7.13 11.66 -6.34
CA GLY A 279 8.39 11.23 -6.94
C GLY A 279 8.35 9.84 -7.58
N ASP A 280 7.18 9.19 -7.68
CA ASP A 280 7.02 7.96 -8.44
C ASP A 280 7.24 8.16 -9.95
N GLY A 281 7.02 9.38 -10.45
CA GLY A 281 7.00 9.72 -11.87
C GLY A 281 5.63 9.51 -12.53
N ARG A 282 4.68 8.87 -11.84
CA ARG A 282 3.32 8.59 -12.34
C ARG A 282 2.22 9.13 -11.42
N GLU A 283 2.58 9.97 -10.45
CA GLU A 283 1.64 10.54 -9.48
C GLU A 283 0.48 11.33 -10.12
N PHE A 284 0.68 11.88 -11.32
CA PHE A 284 -0.36 12.55 -12.13
C PHE A 284 -0.60 11.83 -13.47
N VAL A 285 -0.44 10.51 -13.48
CA VAL A 285 -0.92 9.65 -14.56
C VAL A 285 -2.15 8.95 -14.02
N VAL A 286 -3.33 9.44 -14.41
CA VAL A 286 -4.61 8.94 -13.92
C VAL A 286 -5.46 8.40 -15.04
N THR A 287 -6.25 7.37 -14.74
CA THR A 287 -7.21 6.76 -15.66
C THR A 287 -8.55 6.60 -14.99
N ASN A 288 -9.60 6.45 -15.80
CA ASN A 288 -10.94 6.12 -15.31
C ASN A 288 -10.85 4.95 -14.30
N PRO A 289 -11.51 5.05 -13.12
CA PRO A 289 -11.37 4.04 -12.06
C PRO A 289 -11.87 2.64 -12.47
N TYR A 290 -12.65 2.52 -13.53
CA TYR A 290 -13.13 1.26 -14.11
C TYR A 290 -12.23 0.72 -15.23
N THR A 291 -11.04 1.30 -15.43
CA THR A 291 -10.10 0.84 -16.45
C THR A 291 -9.65 -0.60 -16.15
N VAL A 292 -9.86 -1.49 -17.13
CA VAL A 292 -9.41 -2.89 -17.06
C VAL A 292 -8.45 -3.17 -18.20
N LYS A 293 -7.30 -3.76 -17.88
CA LYS A 293 -6.39 -4.28 -18.89
C LYS A 293 -6.79 -5.69 -19.30
N ILE A 294 -7.28 -5.81 -20.52
CA ILE A 294 -7.65 -7.10 -21.12
C ILE A 294 -6.41 -7.75 -21.75
N ARG A 295 -6.27 -9.06 -21.56
CA ARG A 295 -5.26 -9.92 -22.21
C ARG A 295 -5.79 -11.35 -22.27
N ALA A 296 -5.30 -12.14 -23.21
CA ALA A 296 -5.53 -13.58 -23.20
C ALA A 296 -4.95 -14.22 -21.91
N GLU A 297 -5.69 -15.20 -21.39
CA GLU A 297 -5.39 -15.96 -20.17
C GLU A 297 -5.75 -17.44 -20.41
N ASP A 298 -4.93 -18.11 -21.24
CA ASP A 298 -5.12 -19.52 -21.61
C ASP A 298 -5.28 -20.43 -20.38
N GLY A 299 -6.23 -21.37 -20.45
CA GLY A 299 -6.47 -22.39 -19.43
C GLY A 299 -7.33 -21.94 -18.24
N ARG A 300 -7.84 -20.69 -18.24
CA ARG A 300 -8.76 -20.25 -17.17
C ARG A 300 -10.13 -20.92 -17.29
N ARG A 301 -10.80 -21.07 -16.15
CA ARG A 301 -12.22 -21.42 -16.10
C ARG A 301 -13.09 -20.22 -16.48
N ILE A 302 -14.14 -20.48 -17.23
CA ILE A 302 -15.24 -19.57 -17.52
C ILE A 302 -16.53 -20.26 -17.10
N GLU A 303 -17.42 -19.54 -16.43
CA GLU A 303 -18.70 -20.06 -15.94
C GLU A 303 -19.81 -19.09 -16.33
N LYS A 304 -20.67 -19.52 -17.24
CA LYS A 304 -21.91 -18.84 -17.67
C LYS A 304 -21.71 -17.38 -18.07
N VAL A 305 -20.71 -17.11 -18.91
CA VAL A 305 -20.46 -15.78 -19.48
C VAL A 305 -21.04 -15.70 -20.89
N ASP A 306 -21.74 -14.60 -21.18
CA ASP A 306 -22.18 -14.31 -22.55
C ASP A 306 -21.01 -13.74 -23.36
N ILE A 307 -20.47 -14.56 -24.24
CA ILE A 307 -19.40 -14.21 -25.19
C ILE A 307 -19.92 -14.07 -26.63
N SER A 308 -21.24 -14.15 -26.83
CA SER A 308 -21.86 -14.07 -28.15
C SER A 308 -21.57 -12.78 -28.94
N PRO A 309 -21.24 -11.63 -28.33
CA PRO A 309 -20.79 -10.44 -29.07
C PRO A 309 -19.45 -10.61 -29.81
N PHE A 310 -18.60 -11.57 -29.40
CA PHE A 310 -17.27 -11.79 -29.96
C PHE A 310 -17.13 -13.10 -30.72
N ILE A 311 -17.77 -14.16 -30.22
CA ILE A 311 -17.63 -15.52 -30.74
C ILE A 311 -19.02 -16.09 -31.05
N ALA A 312 -19.21 -16.44 -32.31
CA ALA A 312 -20.38 -17.18 -32.78
C ALA A 312 -19.99 -18.60 -33.18
N ASN A 313 -20.90 -19.56 -33.00
CA ASN A 313 -20.81 -20.94 -33.52
C ASN A 313 -19.58 -21.73 -33.03
N LEU A 314 -19.54 -22.02 -31.72
CA LEU A 314 -18.52 -22.91 -31.17
C LEU A 314 -18.73 -24.38 -31.62
N PRO A 315 -17.65 -25.18 -31.68
CA PRO A 315 -17.75 -26.62 -31.93
C PRO A 315 -18.70 -27.30 -30.93
N LEU A 316 -19.33 -28.39 -31.36
CA LEU A 316 -20.29 -29.17 -30.56
C LEU A 316 -21.56 -28.40 -30.14
N GLY A 317 -21.84 -27.24 -30.74
CA GLY A 317 -23.06 -26.48 -30.49
C GLY A 317 -23.13 -25.86 -29.09
N GLN A 318 -21.96 -25.56 -28.50
CA GLN A 318 -21.90 -24.93 -27.18
C GLN A 318 -22.59 -23.56 -27.19
N ASP A 319 -23.37 -23.29 -26.15
CA ASP A 319 -24.10 -22.03 -26.00
C ASP A 319 -23.14 -20.89 -25.64
N THR A 320 -23.00 -19.92 -26.55
CA THR A 320 -22.14 -18.75 -26.34
C THR A 320 -22.79 -17.67 -25.47
N ARG A 321 -24.10 -17.76 -25.17
CA ARG A 321 -24.80 -16.83 -24.26
C ARG A 321 -24.63 -17.21 -22.79
N ALA A 322 -24.25 -18.45 -22.53
CA ALA A 322 -23.96 -18.98 -21.19
C ALA A 322 -22.71 -19.87 -21.24
N PHE A 323 -21.66 -19.39 -21.89
CA PHE A 323 -20.45 -20.17 -22.16
C PHE A 323 -19.76 -20.57 -20.85
N SER A 324 -19.42 -21.85 -20.75
CA SER A 324 -18.70 -22.41 -19.62
C SER A 324 -17.65 -23.40 -20.11
N THR A 325 -16.44 -23.32 -19.57
CA THR A 325 -15.32 -24.24 -19.86
C THR A 325 -14.36 -24.24 -18.68
N ASP A 326 -13.73 -25.39 -18.40
CA ASP A 326 -12.62 -25.48 -17.45
C ASP A 326 -11.25 -25.20 -18.10
N ASP A 327 -11.21 -25.09 -19.44
CA ASP A 327 -9.98 -24.91 -20.23
C ASP A 327 -10.25 -23.94 -21.40
N ALA A 328 -10.24 -22.63 -21.13
CA ALA A 328 -10.44 -21.60 -22.16
C ALA A 328 -9.21 -21.44 -23.05
N THR A 329 -9.44 -21.28 -24.35
CA THR A 329 -8.41 -20.89 -25.33
C THR A 329 -8.11 -19.39 -25.27
N GLY A 330 -7.06 -18.94 -25.96
CA GLY A 330 -6.63 -17.54 -25.91
C GLY A 330 -7.68 -16.53 -26.36
N SER A 331 -8.50 -16.88 -27.35
CA SER A 331 -9.59 -16.03 -27.83
C SER A 331 -10.84 -16.08 -26.95
N THR A 332 -11.12 -17.22 -26.30
CA THR A 332 -12.29 -17.35 -25.41
C THR A 332 -12.02 -16.81 -24.01
N SER A 333 -10.75 -16.80 -23.58
CA SER A 333 -10.31 -16.24 -22.30
C SER A 333 -10.15 -14.71 -22.31
N GLN A 334 -9.95 -14.11 -23.49
CA GLN A 334 -9.76 -12.67 -23.67
C GLN A 334 -11.10 -11.92 -23.72
#